data_AF-A0A1I7NX05-F1
#
_entry.id   AF-A0A1I7NX05-F1
#
_cell.length_a   1.000
_cell.length_b   1.000
_cell.length_c   1.000
_cell.angle_alpha   90.00
_cell.angle_beta   90.00
_cell.angle_gamma   90.00
#
_symmetry.space_group_name_H-M   'P 1'
#
loop_
_entity.id
_entity.type
_entity.pdbx_description
1 polymer ?
#
loop_
_entity_poly.entity_id
_entity_poly.type
_entity_poly.pdbx_seq_one_letter_code
_entity_poly.pdbx_strand_id
1 'polypeptide(L)'
;MSAQQELLARAMALRSKAASKAHSLAIRYSITLSRVVFLGLLLLPLLEPNSFYIIRAGRVSLPAEQELHARSEVSPLAPAVSPGVTAEAEPPPAPAAGEPPSAKTTDSKGPDLPSADTPAPLQPLKPGDPQAAPTKPLPPSKQAALPWTDAEIAAAKAECAQLLANVTVVSEELPPAREGICGAPAPRELRSVGESKVKIEPPATLNCQMIAGLSTWITDKLQPAAQKSFGSPVARVVAESYSCRNRYGLARAPLSEHALMDAVDVSAFVLADGRIIRISKGWGPTAGDLKRAAAKSSEAPADEKIKGNKILVSASKLGAHDIAKQGDAKKGEEKPKSEEAEKDAAAKFALSTFLHQVHDDACDIFGTVLGPDTNDAHRDHFHLDMKVRKSQRGLCQ
;
A
#
# COMPACT_ATOMS: atom_id res chain seq x y z
N MET A 1 -8.63 0.39 -44.06
CA MET A 1 -7.18 0.10 -43.99
C MET A 1 -6.81 -0.72 -45.22
N SER A 2 -5.64 -0.47 -45.82
CA SER A 2 -5.20 -1.27 -46.98
C SER A 2 -4.77 -2.67 -46.53
N ALA A 3 -4.89 -3.67 -47.40
CA ALA A 3 -4.46 -5.05 -47.12
C ALA A 3 -2.99 -5.14 -46.62
N GLN A 4 -2.16 -4.19 -47.06
CA GLN A 4 -0.76 -4.08 -46.64
C GLN A 4 -0.60 -3.65 -45.17
N GLN A 5 -1.47 -2.77 -44.66
CA GLN A 5 -1.46 -2.35 -43.26
C GLN A 5 -1.89 -3.49 -42.32
N GLU A 6 -2.87 -4.30 -42.75
CA GLU A 6 -3.31 -5.46 -41.98
C GLU A 6 -2.23 -6.54 -41.90
N LEU A 7 -1.50 -6.76 -43.00
CA LEU A 7 -0.39 -7.71 -43.04
C LEU A 7 0.77 -7.29 -42.13
N LEU A 8 1.10 -5.99 -42.11
CA LEU A 8 2.11 -5.42 -41.20
C LEU A 8 1.70 -5.51 -39.74
N ALA A 9 0.43 -5.24 -39.41
CA ALA A 9 -0.10 -5.36 -38.06
C ALA A 9 -0.03 -6.81 -37.55
N ARG A 10 -0.40 -7.78 -38.39
CA ARG A 10 -0.29 -9.22 -38.08
C ARG A 10 1.17 -9.65 -37.90
N ALA A 11 2.09 -9.16 -38.74
CA ALA A 11 3.52 -9.45 -38.62
C ALA A 11 4.13 -8.88 -37.32
N MET A 12 3.77 -7.66 -36.93
CA MET A 12 4.19 -7.07 -35.65
C MET A 12 3.62 -7.81 -34.45
N ALA A 13 2.34 -8.21 -34.50
CA ALA A 13 1.72 -9.02 -33.45
C ALA A 13 2.43 -10.37 -33.26
N LEU A 14 2.80 -11.04 -34.35
CA LEU A 14 3.56 -12.30 -34.30
C LEU A 14 4.97 -12.10 -33.72
N ARG A 15 5.68 -11.03 -34.11
CA ARG A 15 6.99 -10.68 -33.54
C ARG A 15 6.91 -10.40 -32.04
N SER A 16 5.90 -9.65 -31.59
CA SER A 16 5.70 -9.36 -30.16
C SER A 16 5.44 -10.63 -29.34
N LYS A 17 4.62 -11.55 -29.85
CA LYS A 17 4.37 -12.86 -29.22
C LYS A 17 5.61 -13.75 -29.19
N ALA A 18 6.43 -13.73 -30.25
CA ALA A 18 7.69 -14.46 -30.28
C ALA A 18 8.67 -13.92 -29.24
N ALA A 19 8.80 -12.58 -29.12
CA ALA A 19 9.66 -11.94 -28.14
C ALA A 19 9.21 -12.22 -26.70
N SER A 20 7.90 -12.15 -26.40
CA SER A 20 7.39 -12.45 -25.05
C SER A 20 7.61 -13.91 -24.66
N LYS A 21 7.45 -14.84 -25.61
CA LYS A 21 7.70 -16.26 -25.39
C LYS A 21 9.19 -16.56 -25.18
N ALA A 22 10.07 -15.91 -25.95
CA ALA A 22 11.52 -16.00 -25.77
C ALA A 22 11.97 -15.46 -24.39
N HIS A 23 11.41 -14.33 -23.96
CA HIS A 23 11.67 -13.76 -22.64
C HIS A 23 11.19 -14.67 -21.50
N SER A 24 9.98 -15.24 -21.62
CA SER A 24 9.47 -16.22 -20.64
C SER A 24 10.33 -17.49 -20.56
N LEU A 25 10.83 -17.98 -21.71
CA LEU A 25 11.78 -19.09 -21.75
C LEU A 25 13.10 -18.72 -21.07
N ALA A 26 13.69 -17.56 -21.38
CA ALA A 26 14.93 -17.09 -20.76
C ALA A 26 14.83 -17.00 -19.23
N ILE A 27 13.72 -16.48 -18.70
CA ILE A 27 13.45 -16.41 -17.26
C ILE A 27 13.37 -17.82 -16.65
N ARG A 28 12.63 -18.74 -17.28
CA ARG A 28 12.50 -20.13 -16.78
C ARG A 28 13.85 -20.86 -16.78
N TYR A 29 14.66 -20.69 -17.82
CA TYR A 29 16.00 -21.28 -17.89
C TYR A 29 16.95 -20.67 -16.86
N SER A 30 16.91 -19.35 -16.65
CA SER A 30 17.71 -18.67 -15.61
C SER A 30 17.37 -19.17 -14.20
N ILE A 31 16.08 -19.28 -13.85
CA ILE A 31 15.64 -19.81 -12.54
C ILE A 31 16.08 -21.27 -12.38
N THR A 32 16.00 -22.07 -13.43
CA THR A 32 16.42 -23.49 -13.39
C THR A 32 17.93 -23.61 -13.22
N LEU A 33 18.72 -22.80 -13.95
CA LEU A 33 20.17 -22.76 -13.83
C LEU A 33 20.60 -22.32 -12.43
N SER A 34 19.99 -21.28 -11.86
CA SER A 34 20.26 -20.83 -10.49
C SER A 34 19.93 -21.91 -9.45
N ARG A 35 18.84 -22.67 -9.64
CA ARG A 35 18.50 -23.80 -8.75
C ARG A 35 19.52 -24.94 -8.83
N VAL A 36 19.99 -25.27 -10.04
CA VAL A 36 21.01 -26.31 -10.23
C VAL A 36 22.34 -25.88 -9.61
N VAL A 37 22.76 -24.62 -9.80
CA VAL A 37 23.97 -24.07 -9.17
C VAL A 37 23.85 -24.06 -7.65
N PHE A 38 22.70 -23.63 -7.11
CA PHE A 38 22.47 -23.60 -5.67
C PHE A 38 22.46 -25.00 -5.07
N LEU A 39 21.79 -25.98 -5.69
CA LEU A 39 21.84 -27.38 -5.28
C LEU A 39 23.26 -27.96 -5.37
N GLY A 40 24.01 -27.64 -6.43
CA GLY A 40 25.41 -28.06 -6.57
C GLY A 40 26.31 -27.51 -5.46
N LEU A 41 26.16 -26.24 -5.11
CA LEU A 41 26.89 -25.59 -4.00
C LEU A 41 26.48 -26.14 -2.63
N LEU A 42 25.22 -26.53 -2.45
CA LEU A 42 24.71 -27.12 -1.21
C LEU A 42 25.15 -28.58 -1.04
N LEU A 43 25.39 -29.29 -2.15
CA LEU A 43 25.94 -30.65 -2.17
C LEU A 43 27.48 -30.67 -2.11
N LEU A 44 28.17 -29.57 -2.47
CA LEU A 44 29.63 -29.42 -2.40
C LEU A 44 30.26 -29.86 -1.04
N PRO A 45 29.70 -29.52 0.14
CA PRO A 45 30.24 -29.96 1.43
C PRO A 45 29.94 -31.42 1.79
N LEU A 46 29.11 -32.13 1.00
CA LEU A 46 28.83 -33.56 1.16
C LEU A 46 29.73 -34.45 0.29
N LEU A 47 30.56 -33.86 -0.59
CA LEU A 47 31.61 -34.58 -1.31
C LEU A 47 32.83 -34.73 -0.39
N GLU A 48 33.24 -35.98 -0.11
CA GLU A 48 34.40 -36.28 0.72
C GLU A 48 35.68 -35.61 0.19
N PRO A 49 36.54 -35.05 1.06
CA PRO A 49 37.67 -34.20 0.66
C PRO A 49 38.81 -34.91 -0.10
N ASN A 50 38.67 -36.17 -0.50
CA ASN A 50 39.74 -36.98 -1.11
C ASN A 50 39.45 -37.55 -2.52
N SER A 51 38.40 -37.13 -3.23
CA SER A 51 38.11 -37.66 -4.59
C SER A 51 38.48 -36.75 -5.78
N PHE A 52 39.15 -35.62 -5.58
CA PHE A 52 39.62 -34.81 -6.71
C PHE A 52 41.01 -35.24 -7.17
N TYR A 53 41.06 -36.11 -8.17
CA TYR A 53 42.22 -36.25 -9.05
C TYR A 53 42.43 -34.92 -9.79
N ILE A 54 43.44 -34.15 -9.38
CA ILE A 54 44.00 -33.07 -10.20
C ILE A 54 44.62 -33.74 -11.44
N ILE A 55 43.94 -33.68 -12.59
CA ILE A 55 44.63 -33.88 -13.87
C ILE A 55 45.52 -32.65 -14.07
N ARG A 56 46.82 -32.85 -13.82
CA ARG A 56 47.89 -31.92 -14.15
C ARG A 56 48.05 -31.90 -15.67
N ALA A 57 47.19 -31.17 -16.37
CA ALA A 57 47.38 -30.86 -17.78
C ALA A 57 48.22 -29.58 -17.92
N GLY A 58 49.45 -29.75 -18.40
CA GLY A 58 50.12 -28.85 -19.34
C GLY A 58 50.47 -27.45 -18.85
N ARG A 59 51.77 -27.24 -18.60
CA ARG A 59 52.42 -25.92 -18.73
C ARG A 59 52.08 -25.33 -20.09
N VAL A 60 51.46 -24.16 -20.12
CA VAL A 60 51.55 -23.21 -21.24
C VAL A 60 52.25 -21.98 -20.70
N SER A 61 53.46 -21.76 -21.20
CA SER A 61 54.23 -20.53 -20.96
C SER A 61 53.47 -19.34 -21.55
N LEU A 62 53.20 -18.33 -20.73
CA LEU A 62 52.81 -16.99 -21.20
C LEU A 62 54.10 -16.16 -21.41
N PRO A 63 54.24 -15.45 -22.55
CA PRO A 63 55.31 -14.47 -22.70
C PRO A 63 54.94 -13.14 -22.02
N ALA A 64 56.00 -12.34 -21.86
CA ALA A 64 56.18 -11.25 -20.92
C ALA A 64 55.33 -9.98 -21.17
N GLU A 65 55.11 -9.31 -20.04
CA GLU A 65 54.91 -7.88 -19.78
C GLU A 65 54.82 -6.92 -20.95
N GLN A 66 53.76 -6.11 -20.92
CA GLN A 66 53.84 -4.73 -21.37
C GLN A 66 53.14 -3.83 -20.32
N GLU A 67 53.96 -3.23 -19.46
CA GLU A 67 53.62 -2.09 -18.61
C GLU A 67 53.10 -0.94 -19.47
N LEU A 68 51.91 -0.43 -19.16
CA LEU A 68 51.49 0.90 -19.59
C LEU A 68 51.58 1.84 -18.38
N HIS A 69 52.71 2.53 -18.28
CA HIS A 69 52.88 3.66 -17.38
C HIS A 69 51.85 4.76 -17.69
N ALA A 70 51.04 5.11 -16.70
CA ALA A 70 50.43 6.44 -16.61
C ALA A 70 50.67 6.97 -15.20
N ARG A 71 51.87 7.53 -15.05
CA ARG A 71 52.35 8.33 -13.92
C ARG A 71 51.60 9.66 -13.98
N SER A 72 50.75 9.95 -12.99
CA SER A 72 50.24 11.31 -12.77
C SER A 72 50.73 11.74 -11.41
N GLU A 73 51.71 12.63 -11.45
CA GLU A 73 52.41 13.18 -10.29
C GLU A 73 51.49 14.11 -9.50
N VAL A 74 51.40 13.89 -8.20
CA VAL A 74 50.94 14.89 -7.24
C VAL A 74 52.18 15.61 -6.73
N SER A 75 52.24 16.93 -6.92
CA SER A 75 53.17 17.80 -6.18
C SER A 75 52.48 19.14 -5.86
N PRO A 76 52.73 19.72 -4.67
CA PRO A 76 51.94 20.79 -4.08
C PRO A 76 52.54 22.18 -4.38
N LEU A 77 51.70 23.22 -4.33
CA LEU A 77 52.20 24.59 -4.16
C LEU A 77 51.28 25.36 -3.21
N ALA A 78 51.76 25.51 -1.98
CA ALA A 78 51.43 26.66 -1.14
C ALA A 78 52.22 27.88 -1.64
N PRO A 79 51.81 29.10 -1.23
CA PRO A 79 52.79 29.96 -0.59
C PRO A 79 52.37 30.35 0.83
N ALA A 80 53.36 30.29 1.72
CA ALA A 80 53.41 30.92 3.04
C ALA A 80 53.57 32.47 2.89
N VAL A 81 53.43 33.38 3.87
CA VAL A 81 53.71 33.42 5.32
C VAL A 81 52.94 34.62 5.94
N SER A 82 52.32 34.41 7.10
CA SER A 82 52.19 35.17 8.40
C SER A 82 52.39 36.71 8.54
N PRO A 83 52.20 37.33 9.74
CA PRO A 83 51.24 37.11 10.84
C PRO A 83 50.62 38.43 11.41
N GLY A 84 49.58 38.26 12.25
CA GLY A 84 49.43 39.02 13.51
C GLY A 84 48.40 40.13 13.56
N VAL A 85 47.38 39.96 14.41
CA VAL A 85 47.09 40.81 15.60
C VAL A 85 45.81 40.28 16.28
N THR A 86 45.94 40.04 17.58
CA THR A 86 44.91 39.75 18.58
C THR A 86 43.94 40.91 18.78
N ALA A 87 42.63 40.64 18.93
CA ALA A 87 41.78 41.35 19.90
C ALA A 87 40.39 40.71 20.03
N GLU A 88 40.10 40.35 21.28
CA GLU A 88 38.80 40.17 21.94
C GLU A 88 37.80 41.31 21.65
N ALA A 89 36.49 41.00 21.56
CA ALA A 89 35.40 41.64 22.33
C ALA A 89 33.99 41.45 21.72
N GLU A 90 33.13 40.84 22.55
CA GLU A 90 31.67 40.98 22.78
C GLU A 90 30.58 41.01 21.68
N PRO A 91 29.42 40.33 21.94
CA PRO A 91 28.22 40.38 21.10
C PRO A 91 27.24 41.52 21.48
N PRO A 92 26.41 42.01 20.54
CA PRO A 92 25.42 43.06 20.82
C PRO A 92 24.11 42.53 21.46
N PRO A 93 23.34 43.41 22.15
CA PRO A 93 22.31 43.03 23.12
C PRO A 93 20.90 42.83 22.55
N ALA A 94 20.09 42.10 23.32
CA ALA A 94 18.66 41.88 23.12
C ALA A 94 17.80 43.13 23.41
N PRO A 95 16.63 43.31 22.78
CA PRO A 95 15.63 44.29 23.21
C PRO A 95 14.59 43.70 24.16
N ALA A 96 14.11 44.60 25.02
CA ALA A 96 13.42 44.39 26.27
C ALA A 96 11.94 43.97 26.17
N ALA A 97 11.50 43.29 27.22
CA ALA A 97 10.11 43.05 27.57
C ALA A 97 9.40 44.35 27.99
N GLY A 98 8.19 44.56 27.48
CA GLY A 98 7.24 45.55 27.97
C GLY A 98 6.07 44.84 28.66
N GLU A 99 5.86 45.15 29.93
CA GLU A 99 4.60 44.91 30.64
C GLU A 99 3.49 45.86 30.15
N PRO A 100 2.22 45.41 30.16
CA PRO A 100 1.07 46.29 30.33
C PRO A 100 0.37 46.09 31.68
N PRO A 101 -0.42 47.08 32.14
CA PRO A 101 -0.88 47.18 33.52
C PRO A 101 -2.21 46.45 33.82
N SER A 102 -2.39 46.24 35.12
CA SER A 102 -3.57 45.81 35.89
C SER A 102 -4.94 46.29 35.38
N ALA A 103 -5.96 45.41 35.43
CA ALA A 103 -7.15 45.62 36.29
C ALA A 103 -8.19 44.48 36.21
N LYS A 104 -8.88 44.32 37.36
CA LYS A 104 -10.21 43.71 37.61
C LYS A 104 -10.28 42.26 38.09
N THR A 105 -10.23 42.19 39.42
CA THR A 105 -10.97 41.30 40.31
C THR A 105 -12.46 41.16 39.95
N THR A 106 -12.96 39.93 39.98
CA THR A 106 -14.34 39.61 40.40
C THR A 106 -14.37 38.20 40.98
N ASP A 107 -15.07 38.10 42.10
CA ASP A 107 -15.25 36.95 42.99
C ASP A 107 -15.81 35.69 42.34
N SER A 108 -15.40 34.52 42.84
CA SER A 108 -16.28 33.34 42.96
C SER A 108 -15.66 32.29 43.90
N LYS A 109 -16.05 32.40 45.19
CA LYS A 109 -16.65 31.33 46.02
C LYS A 109 -16.19 29.88 45.73
N GLY A 110 -15.32 29.37 46.59
CA GLY A 110 -15.06 27.92 46.71
C GLY A 110 -16.24 27.16 47.33
N PRO A 111 -16.25 25.83 47.14
CA PRO A 111 -16.53 24.96 48.27
C PRO A 111 -15.55 23.77 48.37
N ASP A 112 -15.00 23.63 49.57
CA ASP A 112 -14.79 22.41 50.37
C ASP A 112 -14.19 21.15 49.74
N LEU A 113 -12.95 20.87 50.16
CA LEU A 113 -12.30 19.56 50.16
C LEU A 113 -12.97 18.64 51.20
N PRO A 114 -13.37 17.41 50.85
CA PRO A 114 -13.54 16.35 51.84
C PRO A 114 -12.19 15.70 52.17
N SER A 115 -12.02 15.43 53.47
CA SER A 115 -10.84 14.87 54.13
C SER A 115 -10.52 13.45 53.68
N ALA A 116 -9.25 13.09 53.90
CA ALA A 116 -8.68 11.77 53.66
C ALA A 116 -9.40 10.67 54.47
N ASP A 117 -9.97 9.69 53.75
CA ASP A 117 -10.35 8.40 54.33
C ASP A 117 -9.18 7.42 54.19
N THR A 118 -8.78 6.87 55.33
CA THR A 118 -7.75 5.84 55.47
C THR A 118 -8.25 4.52 54.87
N PRO A 119 -7.45 3.76 54.10
CA PRO A 119 -7.89 2.46 53.59
C PRO A 119 -8.09 1.46 54.73
N ALA A 120 -9.30 0.90 54.84
CA ALA A 120 -9.58 -0.23 55.71
C ALA A 120 -8.81 -1.49 55.23
N PRO A 121 -8.41 -2.41 56.13
CA PRO A 121 -7.61 -3.57 55.77
C PRO A 121 -8.36 -4.51 54.81
N LEU A 122 -7.68 -4.93 53.74
CA LEU A 122 -8.18 -5.93 52.79
C LEU A 122 -8.51 -7.24 53.52
N GLN A 123 -9.78 -7.63 53.52
CA GLN A 123 -10.18 -8.97 53.94
C GLN A 123 -9.91 -9.97 52.79
N PRO A 124 -9.42 -11.19 53.08
CA PRO A 124 -9.21 -12.21 52.06
C PRO A 124 -10.55 -12.65 51.44
N LEU A 125 -10.63 -12.62 50.11
CA LEU A 125 -11.78 -13.12 49.34
C LEU A 125 -11.96 -14.62 49.58
N LYS A 126 -13.18 -15.03 49.96
CA LYS A 126 -13.58 -16.46 50.00
C LYS A 126 -13.80 -16.97 48.57
N PRO A 127 -13.32 -18.16 48.20
CA PRO A 127 -13.58 -18.72 46.88
C PRO A 127 -15.02 -19.26 46.81
N GLY A 128 -15.85 -18.68 45.94
CA GLY A 128 -17.16 -19.25 45.65
C GLY A 128 -18.20 -18.27 45.10
N ASP A 129 -17.86 -17.43 44.11
CA ASP A 129 -18.88 -16.68 43.36
C ASP A 129 -19.01 -17.20 41.92
N PRO A 130 -20.24 -17.27 41.36
CA PRO A 130 -20.50 -17.78 40.03
C PRO A 130 -19.81 -16.90 38.99
N GLN A 131 -19.16 -17.55 38.04
CA GLN A 131 -18.37 -16.93 36.96
C GLN A 131 -19.12 -15.76 36.32
N ALA A 132 -18.68 -14.53 36.64
CA ALA A 132 -19.16 -13.33 35.99
C ALA A 132 -19.06 -13.51 34.48
N ALA A 133 -20.15 -13.18 33.76
CA ALA A 133 -20.16 -13.19 32.31
C ALA A 133 -18.90 -12.46 31.78
N PRO A 134 -18.20 -12.98 30.76
CA PRO A 134 -16.93 -12.42 30.35
C PRO A 134 -17.13 -10.97 29.89
N THR A 135 -16.66 -10.02 30.69
CA THR A 135 -16.77 -8.59 30.43
C THR A 135 -16.19 -8.27 29.05
N LYS A 136 -16.90 -7.47 28.27
CA LYS A 136 -16.41 -7.01 26.95
C LYS A 136 -15.05 -6.31 27.17
N PRO A 137 -13.99 -6.67 26.43
CA PRO A 137 -12.69 -6.01 26.58
C PRO A 137 -12.79 -4.50 26.35
N LEU A 138 -11.96 -3.74 27.06
CA LEU A 138 -11.85 -2.29 26.85
C LEU A 138 -11.36 -2.00 25.42
N PRO A 139 -11.87 -0.96 24.75
CA PRO A 139 -11.34 -0.55 23.46
C PRO A 139 -9.87 -0.09 23.60
N PRO A 140 -9.02 -0.25 22.57
CA PRO A 140 -7.59 0.07 22.64
C PRO A 140 -7.27 1.46 23.17
N SER A 141 -8.06 2.47 22.80
CA SER A 141 -7.90 3.86 23.24
C SER A 141 -8.09 4.08 24.74
N LYS A 142 -8.76 3.15 25.42
CA LYS A 142 -9.02 3.20 26.87
C LYS A 142 -8.17 2.23 27.68
N GLN A 143 -7.31 1.45 27.02
CA GLN A 143 -6.41 0.55 27.72
C GLN A 143 -5.22 1.32 28.26
N ALA A 144 -4.77 0.99 29.47
CA ALA A 144 -3.61 1.66 30.06
C ALA A 144 -2.33 1.28 29.32
N ALA A 145 -1.46 2.27 29.10
CA ALA A 145 -0.14 2.08 28.53
C ALA A 145 0.81 3.10 29.15
N LEU A 146 2.07 2.70 29.37
CA LEU A 146 3.12 3.61 29.84
C LEU A 146 3.40 4.71 28.79
N PRO A 147 3.96 5.86 29.12
CA PRO A 147 4.51 6.73 28.07
C PRO A 147 5.68 6.04 27.35
N TRP A 148 5.98 6.48 26.12
CA TRP A 148 7.21 6.09 25.44
C TRP A 148 8.42 6.64 26.22
N THR A 149 9.47 5.84 26.33
CA THR A 149 10.73 6.27 26.95
C THR A 149 11.50 7.21 26.00
N ASP A 150 12.36 8.05 26.56
CA ASP A 150 13.23 8.93 25.75
C ASP A 150 14.12 8.14 24.79
N ALA A 151 14.55 6.94 25.19
CA ALA A 151 15.32 6.03 24.35
C ALA A 151 14.52 5.51 23.14
N GLU A 152 13.26 5.11 23.34
CA GLU A 152 12.38 4.69 22.24
C GLU A 152 12.08 5.85 21.28
N ILE A 153 11.85 7.04 21.81
CA ILE A 153 11.62 8.25 21.01
C ILE A 153 12.87 8.59 20.19
N ALA A 154 14.05 8.62 20.82
CA ALA A 154 15.31 8.92 20.15
C ALA A 154 15.64 7.90 19.06
N ALA A 155 15.44 6.60 19.33
CA ALA A 155 15.65 5.53 18.36
C ALA A 155 14.72 5.69 17.14
N ALA A 156 13.43 5.93 17.38
CA ALA A 156 12.46 6.11 16.30
C ALA A 156 12.73 7.36 15.46
N LYS A 157 13.18 8.47 16.08
CA LYS A 157 13.60 9.67 15.35
C LYS A 157 14.84 9.42 14.50
N ALA A 158 15.83 8.70 15.03
CA ALA A 158 17.04 8.35 14.29
C ALA A 158 16.73 7.44 13.08
N GLU A 159 15.87 6.43 13.27
CA GLU A 159 15.40 5.58 12.18
C GLU A 159 14.61 6.38 11.14
N CYS A 160 13.72 7.28 11.58
CA CYS A 160 12.96 8.15 10.68
C CYS A 160 13.88 9.02 9.80
N ALA A 161 14.93 9.60 10.39
CA ALA A 161 15.92 10.38 9.66
C ALA A 161 16.63 9.55 8.59
N GLN A 162 16.95 8.28 8.88
CA GLN A 162 17.57 7.37 7.91
C GLN A 162 16.61 7.00 6.77
N LEU A 163 15.40 6.56 7.12
CA LEU A 163 14.38 6.14 6.15
C LEU A 163 14.01 7.25 5.17
N LEU A 164 14.02 8.50 5.62
CA LEU A 164 13.55 9.63 4.84
C LEU A 164 14.68 10.51 4.27
N ALA A 165 15.95 10.13 4.48
CA ALA A 165 17.11 10.91 4.03
C ALA A 165 17.12 11.20 2.51
N ASN A 166 16.65 10.24 1.70
CA ASN A 166 16.61 10.33 0.24
C ASN A 166 15.17 10.29 -0.30
N VAL A 167 14.20 10.60 0.54
CA VAL A 167 12.78 10.51 0.20
C VAL A 167 12.23 11.93 0.03
N THR A 168 11.78 12.26 -1.17
CA THR A 168 11.17 13.57 -1.45
C THR A 168 9.75 13.61 -0.91
N VAL A 169 9.55 14.14 0.28
CA VAL A 169 8.23 14.33 0.91
C VAL A 169 8.10 15.69 1.58
N VAL A 170 6.86 16.16 1.68
CA VAL A 170 6.50 17.27 2.57
C VAL A 170 5.77 16.69 3.75
N SER A 171 6.40 16.75 4.92
CA SER A 171 5.82 16.25 6.16
C SER A 171 6.34 17.02 7.36
N GLU A 172 5.53 17.04 8.41
CA GLU A 172 5.81 17.71 9.68
C GLU A 172 6.09 16.68 10.77
N GLU A 173 7.09 16.93 11.63
CA GLU A 173 7.33 16.09 12.80
C GLU A 173 6.26 16.37 13.86
N LEU A 174 5.68 15.30 14.41
CA LEU A 174 4.69 15.41 15.47
C LEU A 174 5.31 14.95 16.81
N PRO A 175 4.77 15.41 17.96
CA PRO A 175 5.13 14.86 19.25
C PRO A 175 4.87 13.35 19.32
N PRO A 176 5.61 12.60 20.17
CA PRO A 176 5.29 11.21 20.48
C PRO A 176 3.81 11.09 20.86
N ALA A 177 3.08 10.21 20.17
CA ALA A 177 1.65 10.07 20.34
C ALA A 177 1.30 8.75 21.01
N ARG A 178 0.39 8.80 21.99
CA ARG A 178 -0.17 7.61 22.63
C ARG A 178 -1.63 7.84 23.01
N GLU A 179 -2.50 6.95 22.55
CA GLU A 179 -3.93 6.92 22.88
C GLU A 179 -4.26 5.50 23.36
N GLY A 180 -4.25 5.32 24.68
CA GLY A 180 -4.21 3.99 25.26
C GLY A 180 -3.02 3.19 24.72
N ILE A 181 -3.28 2.01 24.13
CA ILE A 181 -2.22 1.18 23.52
C ILE A 181 -1.90 1.52 22.05
N CYS A 182 -2.50 2.57 21.50
CA CYS A 182 -2.27 3.05 20.12
C CYS A 182 -1.22 4.16 20.08
N GLY A 183 -0.64 4.38 18.90
CA GLY A 183 0.26 5.50 18.61
C GLY A 183 1.66 5.07 18.18
N ALA A 184 2.53 6.05 18.03
CA ALA A 184 3.92 5.85 17.62
C ALA A 184 4.85 6.81 18.38
N PRO A 185 6.12 6.43 18.60
CA PRO A 185 7.09 7.23 19.35
C PRO A 185 7.62 8.46 18.58
N ALA A 186 7.62 8.44 17.24
CA ALA A 186 8.05 9.56 16.40
C ALA A 186 7.19 9.67 15.11
N PRO A 187 5.89 9.99 15.23
CA PRO A 187 5.02 10.10 14.08
C PRO A 187 5.25 11.39 13.29
N ARG A 188 4.84 11.40 12.03
CA ARG A 188 4.84 12.58 11.17
C ARG A 188 3.49 12.78 10.52
N GLU A 189 3.15 14.03 10.22
CA GLU A 189 2.03 14.37 9.35
C GLU A 189 2.51 14.50 7.92
N LEU A 190 2.13 13.57 7.05
CA LEU A 190 2.47 13.58 5.63
C LEU A 190 1.46 14.42 4.83
N ARG A 191 1.94 15.46 4.14
CA ARG A 191 1.12 16.34 3.30
C ARG A 191 1.26 16.04 1.81
N SER A 192 2.47 15.74 1.34
CA SER A 192 2.68 15.37 -0.07
C SER A 192 3.91 14.51 -0.31
N VAL A 193 3.92 13.82 -1.44
CA VAL A 193 4.96 12.86 -1.85
C VAL A 193 5.50 13.20 -3.25
N GLY A 194 6.79 12.99 -3.44
CA GLY A 194 7.50 13.11 -4.71
C GLY A 194 7.71 14.54 -5.19
N GLU A 195 8.48 14.71 -6.25
CA GLU A 195 8.76 16.01 -6.89
C GLU A 195 7.48 16.69 -7.41
N SER A 196 6.54 15.88 -7.91
CA SER A 196 5.22 16.32 -8.37
C SER A 196 4.28 16.74 -7.22
N LYS A 197 4.73 16.64 -5.96
CA LYS A 197 3.96 17.01 -4.74
C LYS A 197 2.56 16.44 -4.74
N VAL A 198 2.46 15.12 -4.97
CA VAL A 198 1.20 14.39 -4.90
C VAL A 198 0.61 14.58 -3.51
N LYS A 199 -0.52 15.27 -3.41
CA LYS A 199 -1.14 15.60 -2.12
C LYS A 199 -1.73 14.34 -1.49
N ILE A 200 -1.55 14.20 -0.19
CA ILE A 200 -2.28 13.20 0.62
C ILE A 200 -3.46 13.93 1.27
N GLU A 201 -4.68 13.45 1.03
CA GLU A 201 -5.90 14.12 1.50
C GLU A 201 -6.82 13.17 2.29
N PRO A 202 -7.14 13.52 3.55
CA PRO A 202 -6.48 14.55 4.38
C PRO A 202 -4.98 14.27 4.59
N PRO A 203 -4.18 15.23 5.12
CA PRO A 203 -2.83 14.93 5.56
C PRO A 203 -2.80 13.72 6.50
N ALA A 204 -1.87 12.81 6.27
CA ALA A 204 -1.87 11.51 6.92
C ALA A 204 -0.88 11.47 8.10
N THR A 205 -1.38 11.21 9.31
CA THR A 205 -0.53 10.88 10.47
C THR A 205 0.01 9.45 10.33
N LEU A 206 1.32 9.31 10.13
CA LEU A 206 1.99 8.04 9.83
C LEU A 206 3.33 7.92 10.58
N ASN A 207 3.81 6.69 10.76
CA ASN A 207 5.20 6.43 11.09
C ASN A 207 6.09 6.56 9.83
N CYS A 208 7.40 6.63 10.00
CA CYS A 208 8.32 6.92 8.89
C CYS A 208 8.55 5.73 7.95
N GLN A 209 8.37 4.49 8.42
CA GLN A 209 8.43 3.31 7.57
C GLN A 209 7.30 3.30 6.54
N MET A 210 6.08 3.59 6.99
CA MET A 210 4.92 3.71 6.12
C MET A 210 5.05 4.88 5.13
N ILE A 211 5.63 6.03 5.56
CA ILE A 211 5.91 7.16 4.66
C ILE A 211 6.91 6.77 3.56
N ALA A 212 7.99 6.08 3.91
CA ALA A 212 8.98 5.62 2.93
C ALA A 212 8.34 4.67 1.90
N GLY A 213 7.59 3.66 2.36
CA GLY A 213 6.88 2.72 1.48
C GLY A 213 5.86 3.41 0.58
N LEU A 214 5.08 4.35 1.12
CA LEU A 214 4.13 5.13 0.34
C LEU A 214 4.84 6.01 -0.71
N SER A 215 6.00 6.57 -0.38
CA SER A 215 6.78 7.36 -1.32
C SER A 215 7.28 6.54 -2.51
N THR A 216 7.81 5.35 -2.25
CA THR A 216 8.23 4.40 -3.29
C THR A 216 7.05 4.01 -4.17
N TRP A 217 5.92 3.60 -3.57
CA TRP A 217 4.75 3.18 -4.36
C TRP A 217 4.19 4.31 -5.21
N ILE A 218 4.04 5.51 -4.64
CA ILE A 218 3.50 6.65 -5.38
C ILE A 218 4.44 7.04 -6.54
N THR A 219 5.74 7.16 -6.26
CA THR A 219 6.71 7.67 -7.23
C THR A 219 7.01 6.65 -8.33
N ASP A 220 7.22 5.39 -7.95
CA ASP A 220 7.79 4.38 -8.85
C ASP A 220 6.72 3.55 -9.56
N LYS A 221 5.52 3.46 -8.97
CA LYS A 221 4.43 2.61 -9.48
C LYS A 221 3.22 3.42 -9.92
N LEU A 222 2.62 4.19 -9.00
CA LEU A 222 1.37 4.91 -9.23
C LEU A 222 1.49 5.97 -10.34
N GLN A 223 2.52 6.82 -10.29
CA GLN A 223 2.70 7.89 -11.28
C GLN A 223 2.92 7.34 -12.70
N PRO A 224 3.84 6.40 -12.95
CA PRO A 224 3.99 5.79 -14.27
C PRO A 224 2.73 5.09 -14.76
N ALA A 225 2.02 4.38 -13.88
CA ALA A 225 0.77 3.70 -14.24
C ALA A 225 -0.32 4.71 -14.65
N ALA A 226 -0.46 5.82 -13.94
CA ALA A 226 -1.44 6.86 -14.26
C ALA A 226 -1.11 7.56 -15.59
N GLN A 227 0.16 7.92 -15.79
CA GLN A 227 0.61 8.51 -17.05
C GLN A 227 0.36 7.58 -18.23
N LYS A 228 0.66 6.28 -18.08
CA LYS A 228 0.43 5.27 -19.12
C LYS A 228 -1.05 5.08 -19.44
N SER A 229 -1.90 5.05 -18.42
CA SER A 229 -3.32 4.68 -18.56
C SER A 229 -4.18 5.86 -18.99
N PHE A 230 -3.82 7.07 -18.55
CA PHE A 230 -4.67 8.25 -18.69
C PHE A 230 -3.98 9.43 -19.36
N GLY A 231 -2.66 9.38 -19.58
CA GLY A 231 -1.88 10.52 -20.08
C GLY A 231 -1.78 11.67 -19.08
N SER A 232 -2.20 11.47 -17.82
CA SER A 232 -2.25 12.49 -16.79
C SER A 232 -1.73 11.92 -15.46
N PRO A 233 -0.85 12.64 -14.74
CA PRO A 233 -0.30 12.19 -13.47
C PRO A 233 -1.34 12.29 -12.35
N VAL A 234 -1.10 11.56 -11.25
CA VAL A 234 -1.91 11.72 -10.03
C VAL A 234 -1.49 13.00 -9.32
N ALA A 235 -2.43 13.90 -9.06
CA ALA A 235 -2.20 15.10 -8.27
C ALA A 235 -2.51 14.91 -6.78
N ARG A 236 -3.40 13.95 -6.46
CA ARG A 236 -3.86 13.72 -5.09
C ARG A 236 -4.29 12.28 -4.85
N VAL A 237 -3.96 11.77 -3.68
CA VAL A 237 -4.40 10.48 -3.13
C VAL A 237 -5.36 10.77 -1.98
N VAL A 238 -6.57 10.21 -2.05
CA VAL A 238 -7.56 10.31 -0.99
C VAL A 238 -7.44 9.08 -0.11
N ALA A 239 -7.02 9.26 1.15
CA ALA A 239 -6.71 8.16 2.05
C ALA A 239 -7.10 8.45 3.50
N GLU A 240 -7.48 7.41 4.24
CA GLU A 240 -7.57 7.44 5.70
C GLU A 240 -6.27 6.88 6.30
N SER A 241 -5.83 7.43 7.44
CA SER A 241 -4.61 7.00 8.13
C SER A 241 -4.86 6.60 9.58
N TYR A 242 -4.51 7.40 10.57
CA TYR A 242 -4.53 7.00 11.98
C TYR A 242 -5.96 6.82 12.50
N SER A 243 -6.22 5.64 13.07
CA SER A 243 -7.46 5.33 13.80
C SER A 243 -7.18 4.29 14.88
N CYS A 244 -7.30 4.68 16.15
CA CYS A 244 -7.10 3.77 17.28
C CYS A 244 -8.25 2.76 17.45
N ARG A 245 -8.14 1.62 16.77
CA ARG A 245 -9.12 0.52 16.84
C ARG A 245 -8.48 -0.85 16.67
N ASN A 246 -9.18 -1.87 17.11
CA ASN A 246 -8.91 -3.24 16.69
C ASN A 246 -9.32 -3.45 15.22
N ARG A 247 -8.79 -4.50 14.60
CA ARG A 247 -9.14 -4.88 13.23
C ARG A 247 -10.66 -5.08 13.10
N TYR A 248 -11.22 -4.51 12.02
CA TYR A 248 -12.66 -4.48 11.75
C TYR A 248 -13.53 -3.90 12.88
N GLY A 249 -12.94 -3.17 13.85
CA GLY A 249 -13.67 -2.67 15.03
C GLY A 249 -14.09 -3.78 16.01
N LEU A 250 -13.61 -5.01 15.85
CA LEU A 250 -14.02 -6.15 16.67
C LEU A 250 -13.31 -6.12 18.03
N ALA A 251 -14.07 -6.26 19.11
CA ALA A 251 -13.57 -6.07 20.48
C ALA A 251 -12.41 -6.99 20.89
N ARG A 252 -12.31 -8.18 20.28
CA ARG A 252 -11.26 -9.18 20.57
C ARG A 252 -10.32 -9.45 19.39
N ALA A 253 -10.45 -8.70 18.30
CA ALA A 253 -9.50 -8.83 17.20
C ALA A 253 -8.16 -8.20 17.58
N PRO A 254 -7.05 -8.61 16.94
CA PRO A 254 -5.77 -7.93 17.08
C PRO A 254 -5.87 -6.44 16.77
N LEU A 255 -4.94 -5.67 17.32
CA LEU A 255 -4.79 -4.25 17.04
C LEU A 255 -4.62 -4.02 15.52
N SER A 256 -5.23 -2.96 15.00
CA SER A 256 -5.09 -2.56 13.60
C SER A 256 -3.76 -1.85 13.36
N GLU A 257 -3.16 -2.00 12.18
CA GLU A 257 -1.93 -1.27 11.83
C GLU A 257 -2.17 0.26 11.74
N HIS A 258 -3.40 0.69 11.41
CA HIS A 258 -3.84 2.09 11.56
C HIS A 258 -3.66 2.64 12.97
N ALA A 259 -3.79 1.80 14.00
CA ALA A 259 -3.60 2.22 15.38
C ALA A 259 -2.12 2.40 15.73
N LEU A 260 -1.21 1.88 14.90
CA LEU A 260 0.24 2.02 15.00
C LEU A 260 0.80 3.04 14.01
N MET A 261 -0.08 3.79 13.33
CA MET A 261 0.29 4.74 12.26
C MET A 261 1.08 4.06 11.12
N ASP A 262 0.86 2.75 10.94
CA ASP A 262 1.59 1.89 10.01
C ASP A 262 0.73 1.42 8.83
N ALA A 263 -0.39 2.11 8.58
CA ALA A 263 -1.29 1.77 7.48
C ALA A 263 -2.02 2.99 6.91
N VAL A 264 -2.45 2.84 5.64
CA VAL A 264 -3.35 3.75 4.94
C VAL A 264 -4.44 2.99 4.20
N ASP A 265 -5.64 3.57 4.15
CA ASP A 265 -6.77 3.09 3.36
C ASP A 265 -7.01 4.08 2.22
N VAL A 266 -6.51 3.75 1.01
CA VAL A 266 -6.64 4.60 -0.19
C VAL A 266 -7.98 4.34 -0.85
N SER A 267 -8.83 5.35 -1.02
CA SER A 267 -10.17 5.21 -1.60
C SER A 267 -10.31 5.80 -3.01
N ALA A 268 -9.46 6.78 -3.35
CA ALA A 268 -9.49 7.41 -4.67
C ALA A 268 -8.16 8.09 -5.06
N PHE A 269 -7.99 8.28 -6.36
CA PHE A 269 -6.95 9.13 -6.96
C PHE A 269 -7.61 10.29 -7.71
N VAL A 270 -7.01 11.47 -7.64
CA VAL A 270 -7.41 12.62 -8.46
C VAL A 270 -6.25 12.95 -9.39
N LEU A 271 -6.51 12.90 -10.69
CA LEU A 271 -5.53 13.24 -11.72
C LEU A 271 -5.35 14.75 -11.84
N ALA A 272 -4.22 15.19 -12.42
CA ALA A 272 -3.92 16.60 -12.63
C ALA A 272 -4.92 17.32 -13.55
N ASP A 273 -5.64 16.57 -14.40
CA ASP A 273 -6.71 17.10 -15.25
C ASP A 273 -8.11 17.12 -14.59
N GLY A 274 -8.18 16.75 -13.30
CA GLY A 274 -9.41 16.79 -12.51
C GLY A 274 -10.24 15.50 -12.53
N ARG A 275 -9.87 14.49 -13.32
CA ARG A 275 -10.55 13.19 -13.27
C ARG A 275 -10.37 12.53 -11.90
N ILE A 276 -11.45 11.97 -11.36
CA ILE A 276 -11.46 11.25 -10.08
C ILE A 276 -11.64 9.76 -10.35
N ILE A 277 -10.65 8.97 -9.94
CA ILE A 277 -10.66 7.51 -10.00
C ILE A 277 -11.01 6.99 -8.62
N ARG A 278 -12.25 6.53 -8.42
CA ARG A 278 -12.68 5.90 -7.16
C ARG A 278 -12.51 4.40 -7.26
N ILE A 279 -11.87 3.79 -6.27
CA ILE A 279 -11.66 2.33 -6.24
C ILE A 279 -13.01 1.59 -6.29
N SER A 280 -13.96 2.02 -5.44
CA SER A 280 -15.33 1.47 -5.39
C SER A 280 -16.12 1.50 -6.70
N LYS A 281 -15.80 2.42 -7.62
CA LYS A 281 -16.48 2.53 -8.92
C LYS A 281 -15.69 1.90 -10.04
N GLY A 282 -14.42 1.65 -9.79
CA GLY A 282 -13.46 1.37 -10.81
C GLY A 282 -12.95 -0.04 -10.87
N TRP A 283 -12.94 -0.72 -9.72
CA TRP A 283 -12.42 -2.07 -9.61
C TRP A 283 -13.14 -3.03 -10.57
N GLY A 284 -14.47 -2.96 -10.58
CA GLY A 284 -15.33 -3.92 -11.26
C GLY A 284 -16.02 -4.85 -10.26
N PRO A 285 -16.85 -5.80 -10.74
CA PRO A 285 -17.55 -6.73 -9.87
C PRO A 285 -16.58 -7.74 -9.27
N THR A 286 -16.59 -7.87 -7.95
CA THR A 286 -15.81 -8.88 -7.22
C THR A 286 -16.47 -10.24 -7.32
N ALA A 287 -15.76 -11.32 -6.97
CA ALA A 287 -16.35 -12.65 -6.88
C ALA A 287 -17.56 -12.70 -5.93
N GLY A 288 -17.53 -11.91 -4.85
CA GLY A 288 -18.66 -11.75 -3.93
C GLY A 288 -19.85 -11.06 -4.57
N ASP A 289 -19.61 -10.02 -5.38
CA ASP A 289 -20.66 -9.32 -6.13
C ASP A 289 -21.35 -10.24 -7.14
N LEU A 290 -20.57 -11.03 -7.87
CA LEU A 290 -21.11 -11.99 -8.84
C LEU A 290 -21.95 -13.07 -8.15
N LYS A 291 -21.50 -13.59 -7.01
CA LYS A 291 -22.26 -14.57 -6.20
C LYS A 291 -23.57 -13.98 -5.69
N ARG A 292 -23.55 -12.75 -5.16
CA ARG A 292 -24.76 -12.05 -4.69
C ARG A 292 -25.73 -11.76 -5.83
N ALA A 293 -25.23 -11.37 -7.00
CA ALA A 293 -26.05 -11.14 -8.18
C ALA A 293 -26.72 -12.44 -8.66
N ALA A 294 -25.98 -13.54 -8.69
CA ALA A 294 -26.51 -14.86 -9.03
C ALA A 294 -27.61 -15.31 -8.04
N ALA A 295 -27.37 -15.15 -6.73
CA ALA A 295 -28.35 -15.48 -5.70
C ALA A 295 -29.65 -14.67 -5.84
N LYS A 296 -29.55 -13.35 -6.09
CA LYS A 296 -30.71 -12.48 -6.34
C LYS A 296 -31.47 -12.86 -7.62
N SER A 297 -30.78 -13.34 -8.66
CA SER A 297 -31.44 -13.80 -9.88
C SER A 297 -32.14 -15.16 -9.74
N SER A 298 -31.79 -15.93 -8.72
CA SER A 298 -32.41 -17.23 -8.39
C SER A 298 -33.57 -17.12 -7.41
N GLU A 299 -33.78 -15.96 -6.79
CA GLU A 299 -34.90 -15.70 -5.89
C GLU A 299 -36.11 -15.29 -6.73
N ALA A 300 -37.09 -16.18 -6.88
CA ALA A 300 -38.33 -15.90 -7.61
C ALA A 300 -39.02 -14.65 -7.00
N PRO A 301 -39.64 -13.77 -7.81
CA PRO A 301 -40.34 -12.62 -7.27
C PRO A 301 -41.41 -13.11 -6.29
N ALA A 302 -41.39 -12.58 -5.06
CA ALA A 302 -42.46 -12.81 -4.10
C ALA A 302 -43.79 -12.45 -4.78
N ASP A 303 -44.76 -13.36 -4.70
CA ASP A 303 -46.09 -13.25 -5.30
C ASP A 303 -46.72 -11.87 -5.05
N GLU A 304 -46.51 -10.95 -5.98
CA GLU A 304 -47.34 -9.76 -6.09
C GLU A 304 -48.70 -10.27 -6.55
N LYS A 305 -49.67 -10.30 -5.61
CA LYS A 305 -51.06 -10.68 -5.88
C LYS A 305 -51.63 -9.83 -7.01
N ILE A 306 -51.47 -10.29 -8.24
CA ILE A 306 -52.23 -9.79 -9.38
C ILE A 306 -53.68 -10.19 -9.13
N LYS A 307 -54.47 -9.21 -8.70
CA LYS A 307 -55.92 -9.33 -8.61
C LYS A 307 -56.43 -9.58 -10.03
N GLY A 308 -57.12 -10.70 -10.19
CA GLY A 308 -57.30 -11.39 -11.46
C GLY A 308 -57.81 -10.55 -12.63
N ASN A 309 -57.32 -10.89 -13.81
CA ASN A 309 -58.23 -11.28 -14.88
C ASN A 309 -57.59 -12.34 -15.79
N LYS A 310 -58.40 -13.33 -16.16
CA LYS A 310 -58.10 -14.52 -16.95
C LYS A 310 -57.16 -14.28 -18.14
N ILE A 311 -56.13 -15.12 -18.26
CA ILE A 311 -55.79 -15.78 -19.53
C ILE A 311 -55.39 -17.23 -19.23
N LEU A 312 -56.26 -18.17 -19.61
CA LEU A 312 -55.92 -19.58 -19.81
C LEU A 312 -55.03 -19.68 -21.05
N VAL A 313 -53.89 -20.38 -20.98
CA VAL A 313 -53.54 -21.41 -21.99
C VAL A 313 -52.77 -22.54 -21.32
N SER A 314 -53.28 -23.74 -21.58
CA SER A 314 -52.84 -25.05 -21.12
C SER A 314 -51.40 -25.40 -21.45
N ALA A 315 -50.77 -26.14 -20.54
CA ALA A 315 -49.65 -27.01 -20.85
C ALA A 315 -50.10 -28.06 -21.89
N SER A 316 -49.35 -28.19 -22.98
CA SER A 316 -49.38 -29.37 -23.83
C SER A 316 -47.97 -29.65 -24.31
N LYS A 317 -47.58 -30.88 -24.03
CA LYS A 317 -46.28 -31.51 -24.16
C LYS A 317 -46.28 -32.29 -25.47
N LEU A 318 -45.43 -31.93 -26.43
CA LEU A 318 -45.04 -32.64 -27.65
C LEU A 318 -43.67 -32.02 -28.01
N GLY A 319 -42.57 -32.70 -28.28
CA GLY A 319 -42.31 -34.00 -28.88
C GLY A 319 -41.13 -33.76 -29.81
N ALA A 320 -40.07 -34.57 -29.73
CA ALA A 320 -38.95 -34.49 -30.65
C ALA A 320 -39.40 -34.87 -32.07
N HIS A 321 -38.71 -34.31 -33.07
CA HIS A 321 -38.86 -34.45 -34.53
C HIS A 321 -39.82 -33.47 -35.19
N ASP A 322 -39.25 -32.44 -35.81
CA ASP A 322 -39.50 -32.12 -37.23
C ASP A 322 -38.34 -31.31 -37.81
N ILE A 323 -37.64 -31.93 -38.75
CA ILE A 323 -36.58 -31.35 -39.58
C ILE A 323 -37.23 -30.77 -40.84
N ALA A 324 -36.85 -29.52 -41.15
CA ALA A 324 -36.88 -28.87 -42.45
C ALA A 324 -38.26 -28.53 -43.08
N LYS A 325 -38.59 -27.23 -43.12
CA LYS A 325 -38.45 -26.39 -44.34
C LYS A 325 -38.88 -24.94 -44.11
N GLN A 326 -38.22 -24.05 -44.86
CA GLN A 326 -38.55 -22.65 -45.17
C GLN A 326 -38.32 -21.68 -43.99
N GLY A 327 -37.42 -20.70 -44.08
CA GLY A 327 -37.16 -19.83 -45.23
C GLY A 327 -37.61 -18.44 -44.80
N ASP A 328 -36.63 -17.55 -44.61
CA ASP A 328 -36.80 -16.09 -44.56
C ASP A 328 -37.64 -15.53 -43.41
N ALA A 329 -37.02 -15.28 -42.24
CA ALA A 329 -37.37 -14.14 -41.39
C ALA A 329 -36.30 -13.84 -40.34
N LYS A 330 -35.77 -12.61 -40.42
CA LYS A 330 -35.01 -11.88 -39.40
C LYS A 330 -33.72 -12.52 -38.88
N LYS A 331 -32.64 -12.23 -39.62
CA LYS A 331 -31.39 -11.77 -39.01
C LYS A 331 -31.77 -10.72 -37.96
N GLY A 332 -31.79 -11.12 -36.69
CA GLY A 332 -31.87 -10.20 -35.56
C GLY A 332 -30.68 -9.27 -35.72
N GLU A 333 -30.97 -8.04 -36.14
CA GLU A 333 -30.03 -6.95 -36.17
C GLU A 333 -29.55 -6.77 -34.73
N GLU A 334 -28.35 -7.28 -34.40
CA GLU A 334 -27.61 -6.80 -33.25
C GLU A 334 -27.49 -5.29 -33.46
N LYS A 335 -28.35 -4.55 -32.77
CA LYS A 335 -28.32 -3.09 -32.73
C LYS A 335 -26.87 -2.68 -32.46
N PRO A 336 -26.23 -1.88 -33.34
CA PRO A 336 -24.87 -1.42 -33.09
C PRO A 336 -24.89 -0.72 -31.73
N LYS A 337 -24.05 -1.18 -30.79
CA LYS A 337 -23.78 -0.40 -29.57
C LYS A 337 -23.38 0.99 -30.05
N SER A 338 -24.04 2.03 -29.56
CA SER A 338 -23.67 3.40 -29.92
C SER A 338 -22.18 3.61 -29.65
N GLU A 339 -21.49 4.39 -30.47
CA GLU A 339 -20.06 4.71 -30.28
C GLU A 339 -19.77 5.20 -28.85
N GLU A 340 -20.74 5.84 -28.22
CA GLU A 340 -20.71 6.28 -26.82
C GLU A 340 -20.65 5.10 -25.83
N ALA A 341 -21.47 4.06 -26.03
CA ALA A 341 -21.45 2.86 -25.19
C ALA A 341 -20.13 2.07 -25.32
N GLU A 342 -19.50 2.09 -26.50
CA GLU A 342 -18.19 1.48 -26.71
C GLU A 342 -17.08 2.27 -26.02
N LYS A 343 -17.09 3.61 -26.13
CA LYS A 343 -16.17 4.50 -25.41
C LYS A 343 -16.29 4.36 -23.89
N ASP A 344 -17.51 4.28 -23.37
CA ASP A 344 -17.77 4.07 -21.95
C ASP A 344 -17.23 2.72 -21.45
N ALA A 345 -17.40 1.66 -22.25
CA ALA A 345 -16.86 0.34 -21.93
C ALA A 345 -15.33 0.35 -21.91
N ALA A 346 -14.70 0.99 -22.90
CA ALA A 346 -13.24 1.14 -22.95
C ALA A 346 -12.71 1.94 -21.76
N ALA A 347 -13.39 3.02 -21.36
CA ALA A 347 -13.00 3.82 -20.20
C ALA A 347 -13.08 3.02 -18.89
N LYS A 348 -14.15 2.24 -18.69
CA LYS A 348 -14.29 1.35 -17.52
C LYS A 348 -13.21 0.27 -17.49
N PHE A 349 -12.90 -0.31 -18.64
CA PHE A 349 -11.84 -1.32 -18.74
C PHE A 349 -10.45 -0.75 -18.42
N ALA A 350 -10.12 0.43 -18.97
CA ALA A 350 -8.86 1.12 -18.67
C ALA A 350 -8.73 1.43 -17.17
N LEU A 351 -9.82 1.87 -16.55
CA LEU A 351 -9.84 2.22 -15.14
C LEU A 351 -9.71 0.99 -14.24
N SER A 352 -10.40 -0.11 -14.55
CA SER A 352 -10.24 -1.38 -13.85
C SER A 352 -8.81 -1.93 -14.00
N THR A 353 -8.25 -1.90 -15.22
CA THR A 353 -6.88 -2.36 -15.48
C THR A 353 -5.86 -1.55 -14.68
N PHE A 354 -6.00 -0.23 -14.65
CA PHE A 354 -5.15 0.65 -13.86
C PHE A 354 -5.20 0.31 -12.38
N LEU A 355 -6.40 0.14 -11.81
CA LEU A 355 -6.58 -0.14 -10.39
C LEU A 355 -5.98 -1.48 -9.97
N HIS A 356 -6.16 -2.53 -10.77
CA HIS A 356 -5.53 -3.82 -10.50
C HIS A 356 -4.00 -3.72 -10.60
N GLN A 357 -3.47 -3.03 -11.61
CA GLN A 357 -2.03 -2.85 -11.75
C GLN A 357 -1.41 -2.15 -10.53
N VAL A 358 -1.99 -1.04 -10.07
CA VAL A 358 -1.42 -0.29 -8.94
C VAL A 358 -1.60 -1.00 -7.60
N HIS A 359 -2.63 -1.84 -7.46
CA HIS A 359 -2.80 -2.73 -6.30
C HIS A 359 -1.74 -3.85 -6.34
N ASP A 360 -1.58 -4.53 -7.47
CA ASP A 360 -0.56 -5.58 -7.64
C ASP A 360 0.86 -5.04 -7.39
N ASP A 361 1.17 -3.86 -7.92
CA ASP A 361 2.45 -3.18 -7.71
C ASP A 361 2.70 -2.80 -6.24
N ALA A 362 1.64 -2.59 -5.45
CA ALA A 362 1.76 -2.32 -4.03
C ALA A 362 2.29 -3.55 -3.27
N CYS A 363 2.00 -4.76 -3.77
CA CYS A 363 2.40 -6.02 -3.10
C CYS A 363 3.91 -6.25 -3.10
N ASP A 364 4.67 -5.53 -3.94
CA ASP A 364 6.14 -5.54 -3.93
C ASP A 364 6.73 -4.74 -2.77
N ILE A 365 5.94 -3.87 -2.13
CA ILE A 365 6.41 -2.81 -1.22
C ILE A 365 5.86 -3.01 0.19
N PHE A 366 4.56 -3.29 0.29
CA PHE A 366 3.86 -3.37 1.58
C PHE A 366 3.85 -4.81 2.11
N GLY A 367 3.89 -4.95 3.44
CA GLY A 367 3.72 -6.25 4.10
C GLY A 367 2.32 -6.81 3.89
N THR A 368 1.35 -5.93 3.69
CA THR A 368 -0.05 -6.26 3.43
C THR A 368 -0.67 -5.32 2.43
N VAL A 369 -1.39 -5.89 1.48
CA VAL A 369 -2.20 -5.18 0.49
C VAL A 369 -3.53 -5.93 0.41
N LEU A 370 -4.61 -5.27 0.81
CA LEU A 370 -5.96 -5.80 0.69
C LEU A 370 -6.76 -4.89 -0.24
N GLY A 371 -7.44 -5.47 -1.21
CA GLY A 371 -8.30 -4.76 -2.14
C GLY A 371 -9.76 -5.23 -2.10
N PRO A 372 -10.58 -4.75 -3.04
CA PRO A 372 -12.00 -5.08 -3.09
C PRO A 372 -12.33 -6.58 -3.20
N ASP A 373 -11.42 -7.39 -3.73
CA ASP A 373 -11.59 -8.84 -3.80
C ASP A 373 -11.33 -9.57 -2.47
N THR A 374 -10.71 -8.91 -1.49
CA THR A 374 -10.41 -9.52 -0.19
C THR A 374 -11.68 -9.86 0.59
N ASN A 375 -12.53 -8.87 0.86
CA ASN A 375 -13.81 -9.00 1.56
C ASN A 375 -14.61 -7.69 1.53
N ASP A 376 -15.83 -7.72 2.07
CA ASP A 376 -16.73 -6.56 2.10
C ASP A 376 -16.15 -5.34 2.83
N ALA A 377 -15.24 -5.52 3.79
CA ALA A 377 -14.64 -4.42 4.53
C ALA A 377 -13.64 -3.60 3.70
N HIS A 378 -13.09 -4.15 2.63
CA HIS A 378 -12.13 -3.46 1.74
C HIS A 378 -12.73 -3.18 0.35
N ARG A 379 -14.06 -3.26 0.23
CA ARG A 379 -14.75 -3.20 -1.07
C ARG A 379 -14.55 -1.87 -1.80
N ASP A 380 -14.22 -0.80 -1.09
CA ASP A 380 -14.14 0.56 -1.62
C ASP A 380 -12.76 1.21 -1.53
N HIS A 381 -11.75 0.50 -1.04
CA HIS A 381 -10.40 1.04 -0.83
C HIS A 381 -9.31 -0.03 -0.95
N PHE A 382 -8.06 0.42 -1.01
CA PHE A 382 -6.88 -0.41 -0.79
C PHE A 382 -6.37 -0.19 0.62
N HIS A 383 -6.24 -1.25 1.40
CA HIS A 383 -5.56 -1.24 2.69
C HIS A 383 -4.10 -1.62 2.49
N LEU A 384 -3.18 -0.73 2.86
CA LEU A 384 -1.75 -0.89 2.73
C LEU A 384 -1.11 -0.79 4.12
N ASP A 385 -0.35 -1.81 4.55
CA ASP A 385 0.38 -1.79 5.83
C ASP A 385 1.79 -2.37 5.72
N MET A 386 2.72 -1.93 6.59
CA MET A 386 4.12 -2.40 6.59
C MET A 386 4.35 -3.62 7.48
N LYS A 387 3.29 -4.22 8.03
CA LYS A 387 3.41 -5.30 9.00
C LYS A 387 4.13 -6.49 8.39
N VAL A 388 5.27 -6.85 8.97
CA VAL A 388 6.05 -8.02 8.54
C VAL A 388 5.21 -9.30 8.72
N ARG A 389 5.02 -10.04 7.63
CA ARG A 389 4.27 -11.30 7.62
C ARG A 389 5.21 -12.51 7.80
N LYS A 390 4.69 -13.58 8.41
CA LYS A 390 5.48 -14.79 8.71
C LYS A 390 5.93 -15.54 7.46
N SER A 391 5.14 -15.48 6.39
CA SER A 391 5.58 -15.91 5.07
C SER A 391 6.50 -14.84 4.50
N GLN A 392 7.62 -15.25 3.91
CA GLN A 392 8.53 -14.35 3.18
C GLN A 392 7.84 -13.62 2.00
N ARG A 393 6.60 -13.99 1.65
CA ARG A 393 5.70 -13.19 0.78
C ARG A 393 4.70 -12.45 1.66
N GLY A 394 4.55 -11.15 1.44
CA GLY A 394 3.50 -10.33 2.06
C GLY A 394 2.09 -10.86 1.80
N LEU A 395 1.11 -10.34 2.54
CA LEU A 395 -0.30 -10.68 2.37
C LEU A 395 -0.90 -9.80 1.26
N CYS A 396 -1.01 -10.34 0.04
CA CYS A 396 -1.56 -9.64 -1.13
C CYS A 396 -2.88 -10.30 -1.54
N GLN A 397 -4.01 -9.59 -1.39
CA GLN A 397 -5.38 -10.12 -1.58
C GLN A 397 -6.36 -9.13 -2.19
#